data_AF-A0A1A8CZJ7-F1
#
_entry.id   AF-A0A1A8CZJ7-F1
#
_cell.length_a   1.000
_cell.length_b   1.000
_cell.length_c   1.000
_cell.angle_alpha   90.00
_cell.angle_beta   90.00
_cell.angle_gamma   90.00
#
_symmetry.space_group_name_H-M   'P 1'
#
loop_
_entity.id
_entity.type
_entity.pdbx_description
1 polymer ?
#
loop_
_entity_poly.entity_id
_entity_poly.type
_entity_poly.pdbx_seq_one_letter_code
_entity_poly.pdbx_strand_id
1 'polypeptide(L)'
;MLSSWMLVTAVLVTSAGGASHEDDTQPCAKVHTSSSAVPLGSPVTATCVIRKDCLLVTAQAAPIEWRLGSDFIPSSPVANERFRVSKVVVSSFNHTRAVLTCGVCLPDNESSFQIYAGVEIRAGYPPQIPQNLNCQANFTYRPTLTCRWDPGLQETHLPTKYTLYTQIWDLDKNYTYELPSGVHHYTIPRSNFVLFSEMKIYVKAENNLGEAASVPIILEPVGAAKFDPPKIRAITADPKRLGCLKLAWRLSQNQEWMYFNCLNLQVQFKAAGSGQWSDPL
;
A
#
# COMPACT_ATOMS: atom_id res chain seq x y z
N MET A 1 -18.52 16.47 -57.47
CA MET A 1 -18.39 16.19 -56.02
C MET A 1 -17.60 17.33 -55.40
N LEU A 2 -18.29 18.26 -54.74
CA LEU A 2 -17.72 19.48 -54.16
C LEU A 2 -17.42 19.22 -52.68
N SER A 3 -16.15 19.31 -52.30
CA SER A 3 -15.67 19.14 -50.92
C SER A 3 -15.97 20.42 -50.13
N SER A 4 -16.85 20.33 -49.15
CA SER A 4 -17.16 21.43 -48.22
C SER A 4 -16.21 21.34 -47.03
N TRP A 5 -15.40 22.37 -46.84
CA TRP A 5 -14.55 22.52 -45.67
C TRP A 5 -15.39 23.12 -44.53
N MET A 6 -15.56 22.37 -43.44
CA MET A 6 -16.17 22.90 -42.21
C MET A 6 -15.09 23.63 -41.39
N LEU A 7 -15.21 24.95 -41.31
CA LEU A 7 -14.45 25.78 -40.37
C LEU A 7 -14.99 25.57 -38.96
N VAL A 8 -14.17 25.00 -38.07
CA VAL A 8 -14.47 24.94 -36.63
C VAL A 8 -13.94 26.22 -35.98
N THR A 9 -14.82 27.13 -35.60
CA THR A 9 -14.49 28.29 -34.77
C THR A 9 -14.46 27.86 -33.31
N ALA A 10 -13.26 27.80 -32.72
CA ALA A 10 -13.09 27.63 -31.29
C ALA A 10 -13.31 28.99 -30.59
N VAL A 11 -14.36 29.09 -29.78
CA VAL A 11 -14.56 30.24 -28.88
C VAL A 11 -13.68 30.04 -27.65
N LEU A 12 -12.64 30.87 -27.53
CA LEU A 12 -11.89 31.02 -26.29
C LEU A 12 -12.79 31.73 -25.27
N VAL A 13 -13.42 30.96 -24.40
CA VAL A 13 -14.01 31.50 -23.17
C VAL A 13 -12.84 31.85 -22.26
N THR A 14 -12.47 33.14 -22.25
CA THR A 14 -11.62 33.68 -21.20
C THR A 14 -12.41 33.60 -19.90
N SER A 15 -12.13 32.59 -19.08
CA SER A 15 -12.51 32.62 -17.69
C SER A 15 -11.77 33.80 -17.06
N ALA A 16 -12.44 34.94 -16.95
CA ALA A 16 -12.04 35.97 -16.01
C ALA A 16 -11.95 35.26 -14.66
N GLY A 17 -10.72 35.07 -14.19
CA GLY A 17 -10.44 34.65 -12.83
C GLY A 17 -10.94 35.74 -11.91
N GLY A 18 -12.24 35.73 -11.65
CA GLY A 18 -12.77 36.26 -10.42
C GLY A 18 -12.12 35.44 -9.33
N ALA A 19 -11.08 36.01 -8.72
CA ALA A 19 -10.59 35.56 -7.44
C ALA A 19 -11.79 35.61 -6.49
N SER A 20 -12.50 34.49 -6.38
CA SER A 20 -13.35 34.22 -5.24
C SER A 20 -12.40 34.25 -4.07
N HIS A 21 -12.43 35.37 -3.36
CA HIS A 21 -11.86 35.51 -2.03
C HIS A 21 -12.43 34.34 -1.23
N GLU A 22 -11.64 33.29 -1.03
CA GLU A 22 -11.85 32.34 0.04
C GLU A 22 -11.82 33.19 1.30
N ASP A 23 -12.98 33.67 1.71
CA ASP A 23 -13.19 34.14 3.06
C ASP A 23 -12.89 32.93 3.94
N ASP A 24 -11.68 32.92 4.50
CA ASP A 24 -11.16 31.96 5.47
C ASP A 24 -12.08 32.00 6.69
N THR A 25 -13.25 31.35 6.54
CA THR A 25 -14.27 31.19 7.57
C THR A 25 -13.71 30.20 8.58
N GLN A 26 -12.78 30.70 9.39
CA GLN A 26 -12.10 29.91 10.38
C GLN A 26 -13.12 29.29 11.35
N PRO A 27 -12.99 27.99 11.66
CA PRO A 27 -13.95 27.28 12.48
C PRO A 27 -14.04 27.88 13.88
N CYS A 28 -15.25 27.82 14.45
CA CYS A 28 -15.59 28.42 15.73
C CYS A 28 -14.85 27.78 16.92
N ALA A 29 -14.59 26.48 16.81
CA ALA A 29 -13.82 25.71 17.77
C ALA A 29 -12.79 24.84 17.05
N LYS A 30 -11.73 24.46 17.76
CA LYS A 30 -10.72 23.51 17.29
C LYS A 30 -10.47 22.47 18.37
N VAL A 31 -10.30 21.22 17.94
CA VAL A 31 -9.85 20.13 18.81
C VAL A 31 -8.37 19.87 18.56
N HIS A 32 -7.59 19.91 19.63
CA HIS A 32 -6.18 19.55 19.64
C HIS A 32 -6.00 18.18 20.29
N THR A 33 -5.31 17.27 19.62
CA THR A 33 -4.96 15.94 20.14
C THR A 33 -3.45 15.76 20.13
N SER A 34 -2.95 14.92 21.03
CA SER A 34 -1.51 14.59 21.06
C SER A 34 -1.09 13.75 19.86
N SER A 35 -2.00 12.93 19.32
CA SER A 35 -1.81 12.17 18.09
C SER A 35 -3.17 11.89 17.44
N SER A 36 -3.19 11.75 16.11
CA SER A 36 -4.36 11.29 15.33
C SER A 36 -4.42 9.76 15.23
N ALA A 37 -3.33 9.06 15.58
CA ALA A 37 -3.26 7.60 15.61
C ALA A 37 -2.57 7.11 16.90
N VAL A 38 -3.16 6.12 17.57
CA VAL A 38 -2.65 5.56 18.82
C VAL A 38 -2.68 4.02 18.81
N PRO A 39 -1.90 3.33 19.65
CA PRO A 39 -2.05 1.88 19.81
C PRO A 39 -3.45 1.55 20.36
N LEU A 40 -4.06 0.48 19.86
CA LEU A 40 -5.40 0.07 20.30
C LEU A 40 -5.43 -0.18 21.82
N GLY A 41 -6.45 0.38 22.49
CA GLY A 41 -6.58 0.34 23.95
C GLY A 41 -5.75 1.38 24.73
N SER A 42 -4.94 2.18 24.04
CA SER A 42 -4.19 3.26 24.70
C SER A 42 -5.07 4.46 25.05
N PRO A 43 -4.69 5.27 26.05
CA PRO A 43 -5.43 6.47 26.39
C PRO A 43 -5.25 7.56 25.33
N VAL A 44 -6.31 8.35 25.10
CA VAL A 44 -6.28 9.51 24.21
C VAL A 44 -6.65 10.76 24.99
N THR A 45 -5.83 11.80 24.84
CA THR A 45 -6.09 13.12 25.42
C THR A 45 -6.41 14.11 24.33
N ALA A 46 -7.49 14.86 24.51
CA ALA A 46 -7.88 15.93 23.59
C ALA A 46 -8.31 17.19 24.35
N THR A 47 -8.09 18.34 23.72
CA THR A 47 -8.48 19.65 24.25
C THR A 47 -9.28 20.39 23.18
N CYS A 48 -10.47 20.86 23.54
CA CYS A 48 -11.33 21.66 22.68
C CYS A 48 -11.18 23.12 23.09
N VAL A 49 -10.95 23.99 22.11
CA VAL A 49 -10.74 25.42 22.31
C VAL A 49 -11.73 26.19 21.44
N ILE A 50 -12.61 26.94 22.09
CA ILE A 50 -13.62 27.80 21.45
C ILE A 50 -13.08 29.23 21.37
N ARG A 51 -13.19 29.82 20.18
CA ARG A 51 -12.73 31.19 19.94
C ARG A 51 -13.59 32.21 20.69
N LYS A 52 -13.00 33.36 21.01
CA LYS A 52 -13.67 34.43 21.78
C LYS A 52 -14.77 35.15 20.97
N ASP A 53 -14.59 35.24 19.66
CA ASP A 53 -15.47 35.91 18.72
C ASP A 53 -16.65 35.03 18.25
N CYS A 54 -16.78 33.82 18.77
CA CYS A 54 -17.95 32.98 18.57
C CYS A 54 -19.13 33.40 19.45
N LEU A 55 -19.89 34.38 18.97
CA LEU A 55 -21.03 34.99 19.68
C LEU A 55 -22.15 33.99 20.01
N LEU A 56 -22.41 33.00 19.14
CA LEU A 56 -23.44 31.97 19.35
C LEU A 56 -23.15 31.09 20.57
N VAL A 57 -21.87 30.80 20.82
CA VAL A 57 -21.44 29.87 21.87
C VAL A 57 -21.20 30.57 23.19
N THR A 58 -20.62 31.77 23.16
CA THR A 58 -20.38 32.58 24.36
C THR A 58 -21.69 33.08 25.01
N ALA A 59 -22.77 33.24 24.22
CA ALA A 59 -24.08 33.64 24.73
C ALA A 59 -24.81 32.54 25.53
N GLN A 60 -24.51 31.25 25.26
CA GLN A 60 -25.22 30.12 25.87
C GLN A 60 -24.67 29.73 27.25
N ALA A 61 -23.44 30.12 27.60
CA ALA A 61 -22.79 29.87 28.89
C ALA A 61 -22.89 28.40 29.40
N ALA A 62 -22.92 27.43 28.47
CA ALA A 62 -23.03 26.01 28.77
C ALA A 62 -21.64 25.34 28.86
N PRO A 63 -21.45 24.35 29.75
CA PRO A 63 -20.20 23.61 29.83
C PRO A 63 -19.97 22.80 28.55
N ILE A 64 -18.73 22.75 28.08
CA ILE A 64 -18.35 21.95 26.90
C ILE A 64 -18.41 20.47 27.28
N GLU A 65 -19.19 19.71 26.52
CA GLU A 65 -19.31 18.27 26.61
C GLU A 65 -18.55 17.57 25.48
N TRP A 66 -18.16 16.32 25.75
CA TRP A 66 -17.46 15.48 24.80
C TRP A 66 -18.26 14.23 24.48
N ARG A 67 -18.29 13.88 23.19
CA ARG A 67 -18.87 12.61 22.75
C ARG A 67 -17.92 11.86 21.84
N LEU A 68 -17.83 10.55 22.05
CA LEU A 68 -17.18 9.61 21.14
C LEU A 68 -18.27 8.85 20.39
N GLY A 69 -18.53 9.23 19.15
CA GLY A 69 -19.77 8.82 18.48
C GLY A 69 -21.00 9.33 19.25
N SER A 70 -21.83 8.42 19.76
CA SER A 70 -23.01 8.76 20.56
C SER A 70 -22.72 8.92 22.06
N ASP A 71 -21.58 8.42 22.54
CA ASP A 71 -21.38 8.17 23.96
C ASP A 71 -20.78 9.38 24.66
N PHE A 72 -21.38 9.80 25.77
CA PHE A 72 -20.89 10.89 26.60
C PHE A 72 -19.60 10.49 27.33
N ILE A 73 -18.59 11.37 27.30
CA ILE A 73 -17.34 11.18 28.02
C ILE A 73 -17.18 12.27 29.10
N PRO A 74 -17.00 11.89 30.38
CA PRO A 74 -16.68 12.84 31.43
C PRO A 74 -15.40 13.63 31.10
N SER A 75 -15.48 14.95 31.22
CA SER A 75 -14.36 15.85 30.94
C SER A 75 -14.03 16.75 32.14
N SER A 76 -12.80 17.22 32.18
CA SER A 76 -12.35 18.17 33.20
C SER A 76 -12.25 19.57 32.56
N PRO A 77 -13.06 20.56 33.00
CA PRO A 77 -12.90 21.92 32.53
C PRO A 77 -11.57 22.50 33.00
N VAL A 78 -10.95 23.36 32.18
CA VAL A 78 -9.72 24.05 32.56
C VAL A 78 -10.06 25.21 33.50
N ALA A 79 -9.34 25.32 34.62
CA ALA A 79 -9.54 26.39 35.60
C ALA A 79 -9.44 27.77 34.92
N ASN A 80 -10.41 28.66 35.22
CA ASN A 80 -10.57 30.01 34.65
C ASN A 80 -11.02 30.12 33.17
N GLU A 81 -11.23 29.01 32.45
CA GLU A 81 -11.74 29.02 31.05
C GLU A 81 -12.86 27.98 30.80
N ARG A 82 -13.69 27.71 31.83
CA ARG A 82 -14.68 26.62 31.89
C ARG A 82 -15.63 26.50 30.68
N PHE A 83 -15.97 27.61 30.03
CA PHE A 83 -16.89 27.66 28.89
C PHE A 83 -16.20 27.75 27.52
N ARG A 84 -14.86 27.84 27.51
CA ARG A 84 -14.06 28.01 26.29
C ARG A 84 -13.06 26.90 26.05
N VAL A 85 -12.55 26.31 27.13
CA VAL A 85 -11.55 25.25 27.05
C VAL A 85 -11.96 24.08 27.93
N SER A 86 -12.08 22.91 27.32
CA SER A 86 -12.33 21.66 28.01
C SER A 86 -11.33 20.60 27.54
N LYS A 87 -10.87 19.79 28.50
CA LYS A 87 -9.94 18.69 28.26
C LYS A 87 -10.62 17.37 28.62
N VAL A 88 -10.48 16.38 27.73
CA VAL A 88 -10.97 15.03 27.93
C VAL A 88 -9.83 14.02 27.88
N VAL A 89 -9.96 12.97 28.67
CA VAL A 89 -9.07 11.81 28.65
C VAL A 89 -9.94 10.58 28.46
N VAL A 90 -9.84 9.94 27.29
CA VAL A 90 -10.40 8.61 27.05
C VAL A 90 -9.37 7.62 27.57
N SER A 91 -9.68 6.87 28.62
CA SER A 91 -8.72 6.00 29.31
C SER A 91 -8.29 4.79 28.48
N SER A 92 -9.21 4.21 27.69
CA SER A 92 -8.95 3.04 26.84
C SER A 92 -9.68 3.21 25.51
N PHE A 93 -8.96 3.54 24.45
CA PHE A 93 -9.56 3.73 23.12
C PHE A 93 -9.65 2.39 22.36
N ASN A 94 -10.80 1.72 22.46
CA ASN A 94 -11.04 0.38 21.93
C ASN A 94 -11.74 0.35 20.55
N HIS A 95 -11.64 1.44 19.79
CA HIS A 95 -12.19 1.53 18.44
C HIS A 95 -11.06 1.66 17.43
N THR A 96 -11.15 0.98 16.28
CA THR A 96 -10.16 1.14 15.21
C THR A 96 -10.22 2.53 14.56
N ARG A 97 -11.42 3.10 14.53
CA ARG A 97 -11.71 4.46 14.06
C ARG A 97 -12.92 5.00 14.80
N ALA A 98 -12.81 6.20 15.35
CA ALA A 98 -13.94 6.92 15.90
C ALA A 98 -13.71 8.44 15.84
N VAL A 99 -14.80 9.20 15.86
CA VAL A 99 -14.76 10.66 15.86
C VAL A 99 -15.06 11.14 17.27
N LEU A 100 -14.11 11.87 17.84
CA LEU A 100 -14.27 12.54 19.12
C LEU A 100 -14.74 13.97 18.85
N THR A 101 -15.88 14.33 19.41
CA THR A 101 -16.55 15.62 19.19
C THR A 101 -16.66 16.41 20.49
N CYS A 102 -16.51 17.73 20.40
CA CYS A 102 -16.85 18.65 21.47
C CYS A 102 -18.01 19.55 21.04
N GLY A 103 -18.89 19.84 22.00
CA GLY A 103 -20.11 20.59 21.77
C GLY A 103 -20.78 20.97 23.08
N VAL A 104 -22.03 21.43 23.01
CA VAL A 104 -22.87 21.71 24.18
C VAL A 104 -24.25 21.10 23.97
N CYS A 105 -24.91 20.72 25.07
CA CYS A 105 -26.32 20.38 25.08
C CYS A 105 -27.15 21.67 25.22
N LEU A 106 -28.20 21.83 24.40
CA LEU A 106 -29.06 22.99 24.47
C LEU A 106 -30.07 22.85 25.62
N PRO A 107 -30.32 23.93 26.39
CA PRO A 107 -31.16 23.89 27.59
C PRO A 107 -32.63 23.52 27.30
N ASP A 108 -33.14 23.79 26.09
CA ASP A 108 -34.54 23.56 25.73
C ASP A 108 -34.81 22.13 25.22
N ASN A 109 -33.76 21.33 24.99
CA ASN A 109 -33.85 19.92 24.60
C ASN A 109 -32.50 19.21 24.86
N GLU A 110 -32.40 18.50 25.98
CA GLU A 110 -31.24 17.65 26.36
C GLU A 110 -30.82 16.66 25.25
N SER A 111 -31.74 16.30 24.36
CA SER A 111 -31.48 15.42 23.21
C SER A 111 -30.72 16.12 22.07
N SER A 112 -30.61 17.46 22.10
CA SER A 112 -29.97 18.26 21.06
C SER A 112 -28.55 18.66 21.47
N PHE A 113 -27.59 17.89 20.96
CA PHE A 113 -26.16 18.15 21.11
C PHE A 113 -25.64 18.93 19.90
N GLN A 114 -25.21 20.17 20.11
CA GLN A 114 -24.64 21.00 19.07
C GLN A 114 -23.12 20.80 19.00
N ILE A 115 -22.64 20.17 17.93
CA ILE A 115 -21.22 19.92 17.69
C ILE A 115 -20.53 21.21 17.24
N TYR A 116 -19.43 21.57 17.88
CA TYR A 116 -18.61 22.73 17.51
C TYR A 116 -17.31 22.35 16.80
N ALA A 117 -16.71 21.23 17.19
CA ALA A 117 -15.54 20.68 16.52
C ALA A 117 -15.44 19.18 16.78
N GLY A 118 -14.69 18.50 15.92
CA GLY A 118 -14.40 17.08 16.09
C GLY A 118 -13.07 16.72 15.46
N VAL A 119 -12.55 15.57 15.87
CA VAL A 119 -11.30 15.01 15.36
C VAL A 119 -11.50 13.50 15.18
N GLU A 120 -11.05 13.01 14.03
CA GLU A 120 -10.96 11.57 13.81
C GLU A 120 -9.72 11.02 14.53
N ILE A 121 -9.93 9.99 15.34
CA ILE A 121 -8.86 9.23 15.97
C ILE A 121 -8.90 7.82 15.40
N ARG A 122 -7.74 7.32 15.00
CA ARG A 122 -7.55 5.94 14.59
C ARG A 122 -6.74 5.19 15.65
N ALA A 123 -7.02 3.91 15.80
CA ALA A 123 -6.19 3.07 16.63
C ALA A 123 -5.98 1.69 16.02
N GLY A 124 -4.82 1.13 16.32
CA GLY A 124 -4.40 -0.12 15.71
C GLY A 124 -3.05 -0.58 16.23
N TYR A 125 -2.28 -1.21 15.36
CA TYR A 125 -1.00 -1.83 15.70
C TYR A 125 0.11 -1.36 14.76
N PRO A 126 1.36 -1.29 15.22
CA PRO A 126 2.50 -1.09 14.33
C PRO A 126 2.62 -2.26 13.34
N PRO A 127 3.21 -2.04 12.16
CA PRO A 127 3.37 -3.10 11.17
C PRO A 127 4.28 -4.21 11.70
N GLN A 128 3.96 -5.46 11.37
CA GLN A 128 4.88 -6.58 11.59
C GLN A 128 5.94 -6.63 10.49
N ILE A 129 7.06 -7.29 10.78
CA ILE A 129 8.13 -7.53 9.80
C ILE A 129 7.54 -8.32 8.62
N PRO A 130 7.57 -7.79 7.37
CA PRO A 130 7.10 -8.53 6.21
C PRO A 130 7.89 -9.84 6.04
N GLN A 131 7.17 -10.93 5.81
CA GLN A 131 7.72 -12.29 5.72
C GLN A 131 7.65 -12.83 4.30
N ASN A 132 8.35 -13.94 4.04
CA ASN A 132 8.26 -14.70 2.79
C ASN A 132 8.48 -13.84 1.52
N LEU A 133 9.36 -12.85 1.61
CA LEU A 133 9.76 -12.06 0.45
C LEU A 133 10.40 -12.97 -0.59
N ASN A 134 9.75 -13.09 -1.74
CA ASN A 134 10.22 -13.88 -2.86
C ASN A 134 10.01 -13.10 -4.16
N CYS A 135 10.91 -13.26 -5.11
CA CYS A 135 10.79 -12.67 -6.44
C CYS A 135 10.92 -13.75 -7.51
N GLN A 136 10.10 -13.63 -8.56
CA GLN A 136 10.15 -14.51 -9.71
C GLN A 136 10.30 -13.68 -10.98
N ALA A 137 11.31 -14.00 -11.78
CA ALA A 137 11.47 -13.37 -13.08
C ALA A 137 10.59 -14.07 -14.12
N ASN A 138 9.94 -13.25 -14.95
CA ASN A 138 9.18 -13.70 -16.10
C ASN A 138 9.89 -13.20 -17.36
N PHE A 139 10.38 -14.14 -18.16
CA PHE A 139 11.11 -13.87 -19.41
C PHE A 139 10.23 -13.98 -20.65
N THR A 140 8.91 -13.98 -20.48
CA THR A 140 7.98 -13.69 -21.57
C THR A 140 8.27 -12.29 -22.13
N TYR A 141 7.87 -12.01 -23.37
CA TYR A 141 8.05 -10.73 -24.08
C TYR A 141 8.09 -9.52 -23.12
N ARG A 142 9.25 -8.84 -23.07
CA ARG A 142 9.67 -7.84 -22.07
C ARG A 142 9.84 -8.44 -20.66
N PRO A 143 11.08 -8.81 -20.29
CA PRO A 143 11.32 -9.44 -19.00
C PRO A 143 10.91 -8.56 -17.82
N THR A 144 10.31 -9.17 -16.81
CA THR A 144 9.90 -8.51 -15.56
C THR A 144 10.34 -9.32 -14.36
N LEU A 145 10.48 -8.68 -13.20
CA LEU A 145 10.77 -9.35 -11.94
C LEU A 145 9.66 -9.02 -10.95
N THR A 146 8.82 -10.00 -10.63
CA THR A 146 7.69 -9.82 -9.72
C THR A 146 8.06 -10.28 -8.32
N CYS A 147 8.08 -9.35 -7.37
CA CYS A 147 8.32 -9.63 -5.96
C CYS A 147 7.00 -9.64 -5.18
N ARG A 148 6.86 -10.56 -4.23
CA ARG A 148 5.70 -10.73 -3.35
C ARG A 148 6.17 -11.02 -1.93
N TRP A 149 5.36 -10.63 -0.95
CA TRP A 149 5.64 -10.86 0.46
C TRP A 149 4.34 -10.97 1.24
N ASP A 150 4.42 -11.51 2.44
CA ASP A 150 3.33 -11.54 3.40
C ASP A 150 3.44 -10.32 4.35
N PRO A 151 2.37 -9.53 4.53
CA PRO A 151 2.40 -8.31 5.35
C PRO A 151 2.50 -8.55 6.86
N GLY A 152 2.34 -9.79 7.32
CA GLY A 152 2.17 -10.19 8.72
C GLY A 152 0.84 -10.90 8.95
N LEU A 153 0.68 -11.55 10.10
CA LEU A 153 -0.58 -12.24 10.47
C LEU A 153 -1.58 -11.29 11.14
N GLN A 154 -1.08 -10.24 11.79
CA GLN A 154 -1.91 -9.29 12.51
C GLN A 154 -2.27 -8.11 11.61
N GLU A 155 -3.57 -7.89 11.42
CA GLU A 155 -4.10 -6.68 10.79
C GLU A 155 -3.73 -5.44 11.62
N THR A 156 -3.21 -4.40 10.98
CA THR A 156 -2.76 -3.20 11.68
C THR A 156 -3.91 -2.25 12.00
N HIS A 157 -5.02 -2.34 11.28
CA HIS A 157 -6.16 -1.40 11.34
C HIS A 157 -5.80 0.05 11.02
N LEU A 158 -4.60 0.29 10.51
CA LEU A 158 -4.08 1.60 10.16
C LEU A 158 -3.61 1.59 8.70
N PRO A 159 -3.75 2.71 7.97
CA PRO A 159 -3.15 2.84 6.65
C PRO A 159 -1.65 2.54 6.73
N THR A 160 -1.25 1.41 6.16
CA THR A 160 0.12 0.93 6.18
C THR A 160 0.68 1.02 4.77
N LYS A 161 1.79 1.75 4.63
CA LYS A 161 2.49 1.95 3.37
C LYS A 161 3.58 0.89 3.26
N TYR A 162 3.68 0.28 2.08
CA TYR A 162 4.78 -0.63 1.75
C TYR A 162 5.68 0.02 0.70
N THR A 163 6.98 -0.14 0.89
CA THR A 163 8.00 0.35 -0.04
C THR A 163 8.98 -0.77 -0.34
N LEU A 164 9.15 -1.09 -1.63
CA LEU A 164 10.15 -2.05 -2.10
C LEU A 164 11.43 -1.30 -2.46
N TYR A 165 12.56 -1.75 -1.91
CA TYR A 165 13.88 -1.22 -2.20
C TYR A 165 14.71 -2.25 -2.95
N THR A 166 15.44 -1.79 -3.97
CA THR A 166 16.36 -2.66 -4.71
C THR A 166 17.71 -1.98 -4.90
N GLN A 167 18.79 -2.73 -4.77
CA GLN A 167 20.16 -2.29 -5.04
C GLN A 167 20.84 -3.27 -5.99
N ILE A 168 21.33 -2.80 -7.13
CA ILE A 168 22.06 -3.60 -8.13
C ILE A 168 23.55 -3.42 -7.92
N TRP A 169 24.28 -4.51 -7.67
CA TRP A 169 25.70 -4.45 -7.27
C TRP A 169 26.61 -3.86 -8.34
N ASP A 170 26.54 -4.37 -9.57
CA ASP A 170 27.47 -3.96 -10.64
C ASP A 170 27.28 -2.51 -11.13
N LEU A 171 26.09 -1.94 -10.89
CA LEU A 171 25.74 -0.59 -11.35
C LEU A 171 25.72 0.44 -10.22
N ASP A 172 25.85 0.01 -8.96
CA ASP A 172 25.59 0.82 -7.77
C ASP A 172 24.29 1.64 -7.88
N LYS A 173 23.25 1.01 -8.44
CA LYS A 173 21.95 1.66 -8.69
C LYS A 173 20.91 1.20 -7.69
N ASN A 174 20.24 2.19 -7.09
CA ASN A 174 19.15 1.98 -6.15
C ASN A 174 17.83 2.42 -6.75
N TYR A 175 16.78 1.63 -6.52
CA TYR A 175 15.41 2.00 -6.85
C TYR A 175 14.52 1.85 -5.63
N THR A 176 13.52 2.73 -5.56
CA THR A 176 12.51 2.76 -4.50
C THR A 176 11.16 2.76 -5.16
N TYR A 177 10.29 1.86 -4.72
CA TYR A 177 8.94 1.71 -5.27
C TYR A 177 7.93 1.80 -4.14
N GLU A 178 7.14 2.86 -4.14
CA GLU A 178 6.07 3.05 -3.17
C GLU A 178 4.79 2.37 -3.68
N LEU A 179 4.17 1.58 -2.81
CA LEU A 179 2.97 0.82 -3.16
C LEU A 179 1.71 1.46 -2.56
N PRO A 180 0.56 1.34 -3.24
CA PRO A 180 -0.74 1.63 -2.63
C PRO A 180 -1.00 0.73 -1.41
N SER A 181 -1.83 1.21 -0.48
CA SER A 181 -2.24 0.43 0.68
C SER A 181 -2.91 -0.89 0.29
N GLY A 182 -2.59 -1.97 1.00
CA GLY A 182 -3.14 -3.31 0.75
C GLY A 182 -2.51 -4.06 -0.44
N VAL A 183 -1.50 -3.49 -1.10
CA VAL A 183 -0.75 -4.17 -2.16
C VAL A 183 0.53 -4.76 -1.59
N HIS A 184 0.69 -6.07 -1.72
CA HIS A 184 1.83 -6.83 -1.18
C HIS A 184 2.67 -7.50 -2.28
N HIS A 185 2.68 -6.89 -3.47
CA HIS A 185 3.50 -7.32 -4.58
C HIS A 185 3.89 -6.14 -5.46
N TYR A 186 5.03 -6.24 -6.13
CA TYR A 186 5.48 -5.25 -7.10
C TYR A 186 6.16 -5.92 -8.29
N THR A 187 5.93 -5.38 -9.48
CA THR A 187 6.56 -5.85 -10.72
C THR A 187 7.61 -4.85 -11.18
N ILE A 188 8.87 -5.20 -11.01
CA ILE A 188 10.02 -4.40 -11.43
C ILE A 188 10.15 -4.49 -12.96
N PRO A 189 10.21 -3.36 -13.68
CA PRO A 189 10.32 -3.34 -15.13
C PRO A 189 11.74 -3.71 -15.58
N ARG A 190 11.88 -4.20 -16.82
CA ARG A 190 13.17 -4.61 -17.42
C ARG A 190 14.30 -3.61 -17.23
N SER A 191 14.01 -2.31 -17.31
CA SER A 191 15.00 -1.23 -17.22
C SER A 191 15.67 -1.11 -15.86
N ASN A 192 15.08 -1.71 -14.81
CA ASN A 192 15.49 -1.51 -13.43
C ASN A 192 16.11 -2.75 -12.79
N PHE A 193 16.54 -3.73 -13.61
CA PHE A 193 17.36 -4.85 -13.17
C PHE A 193 18.28 -5.34 -14.29
N VAL A 194 19.36 -6.02 -13.91
CA VAL A 194 20.31 -6.65 -14.82
C VAL A 194 20.18 -8.16 -14.66
N LEU A 195 20.12 -8.89 -15.77
CA LEU A 195 19.78 -10.32 -15.76
C LEU A 195 20.83 -11.18 -15.03
N PHE A 196 22.11 -10.86 -15.19
CA PHE A 196 23.26 -11.62 -14.70
C PHE A 196 24.07 -10.84 -13.64
N SER A 197 23.37 -10.09 -12.81
CA SER A 197 23.97 -9.31 -11.73
C SER A 197 23.15 -9.52 -10.48
N GLU A 198 23.84 -9.73 -9.36
CA GLU A 198 23.17 -9.84 -8.07
C GLU A 198 22.53 -8.51 -7.68
N MET A 199 21.31 -8.61 -7.16
CA MET A 199 20.60 -7.49 -6.60
C MET A 199 20.06 -7.82 -5.22
N LYS A 200 20.20 -6.86 -4.30
CA LYS A 200 19.62 -6.92 -2.96
C LYS A 200 18.21 -6.33 -3.00
N ILE A 201 17.24 -7.02 -2.42
CA ILE A 201 15.83 -6.61 -2.40
C ILE A 201 15.29 -6.74 -0.98
N TYR A 202 14.59 -5.72 -0.49
CA TYR A 202 13.88 -5.77 0.78
C TYR A 202 12.65 -4.86 0.76
N VAL A 203 11.72 -5.10 1.69
CA VAL A 203 10.47 -4.34 1.82
C VAL A 203 10.45 -3.65 3.17
N LYS A 204 10.05 -2.38 3.20
CA LYS A 204 9.71 -1.65 4.42
C LYS A 204 8.19 -1.45 4.50
N ALA A 205 7.63 -1.70 5.67
CA ALA A 205 6.25 -1.37 6.04
C ALA A 205 6.27 -0.23 7.06
N GLU A 206 5.39 0.76 6.89
CA GLU A 206 5.35 1.95 7.74
C GLU A 206 3.92 2.41 7.96
N ASN A 207 3.57 2.73 9.21
CA ASN A 207 2.35 3.43 9.58
C ASN A 207 2.62 4.43 10.72
N ASN A 208 1.59 5.14 11.17
CA ASN A 208 1.73 6.16 12.22
C ASN A 208 2.27 5.65 13.57
N LEU A 209 2.29 4.34 13.80
CA LEU A 209 2.78 3.72 15.05
C LEU A 209 4.20 3.14 14.93
N GLY A 210 4.76 3.05 13.73
CA GLY A 210 6.13 2.58 13.55
C GLY A 210 6.42 2.01 12.17
N GLU A 211 7.60 1.40 12.08
CA GLU A 211 8.15 0.82 10.87
C GLU A 211 8.73 -0.58 11.11
N ALA A 212 8.71 -1.41 10.07
CA ALA A 212 9.32 -2.73 10.07
C ALA A 212 9.88 -3.05 8.68
N ALA A 213 11.02 -3.74 8.62
CA ALA A 213 11.66 -4.10 7.35
C ALA A 213 11.91 -5.61 7.27
N SER A 214 11.66 -6.19 6.09
CA SER A 214 11.93 -7.60 5.83
C SER A 214 13.43 -7.91 5.88
N VAL A 215 13.77 -9.16 6.13
CA VAL A 215 15.13 -9.64 5.86
C VAL A 215 15.40 -9.45 4.36
N PRO A 216 16.54 -8.85 3.96
CA PRO A 216 16.87 -8.69 2.56
C PRO A 216 17.14 -10.04 1.90
N ILE A 217 16.68 -10.20 0.67
CA ILE A 217 17.08 -11.29 -0.21
C ILE A 217 18.13 -10.80 -1.21
N ILE A 218 19.03 -11.68 -1.59
CA ILE A 218 20.02 -11.46 -2.65
C ILE A 218 19.74 -12.50 -3.72
N LEU A 219 19.55 -12.05 -4.95
CA LEU A 219 19.33 -12.95 -6.08
C LEU A 219 19.88 -12.35 -7.37
N GLU A 220 20.19 -13.24 -8.30
CA GLU A 220 20.35 -12.90 -9.71
C GLU A 220 19.00 -13.12 -10.43
N PRO A 221 18.46 -12.15 -11.19
CA PRO A 221 17.16 -12.29 -11.84
C PRO A 221 17.03 -13.52 -12.75
N VAL A 222 18.11 -13.98 -13.38
CA VAL A 222 18.12 -15.22 -14.17
C VAL A 222 17.96 -16.47 -13.30
N GLY A 223 18.59 -16.51 -12.11
CA GLY A 223 18.41 -17.59 -11.15
C GLY A 223 17.00 -17.65 -10.54
N ALA A 224 16.30 -16.52 -10.49
CA ALA A 224 14.92 -16.42 -10.01
C ALA A 224 13.87 -16.63 -11.12
N ALA A 225 14.28 -17.00 -12.33
CA ALA A 225 13.37 -17.09 -13.47
C ALA A 225 12.57 -18.38 -13.50
N LYS A 226 11.30 -18.26 -13.88
CA LYS A 226 10.48 -19.40 -14.28
C LYS A 226 10.49 -19.48 -15.81
N PHE A 227 11.20 -20.48 -16.35
CA PHE A 227 11.25 -20.74 -17.79
C PHE A 227 9.95 -21.38 -18.29
N ASP A 228 9.67 -21.15 -19.57
CA ASP A 228 8.60 -21.87 -20.24
C ASP A 228 9.06 -23.33 -20.44
N PRO A 229 8.14 -24.30 -20.43
CA PRO A 229 8.50 -25.67 -20.75
C PRO A 229 9.19 -25.75 -22.13
N PRO A 230 10.30 -26.50 -22.25
CA PRO A 230 10.98 -26.67 -23.52
C PRO A 230 10.06 -27.37 -24.52
N LYS A 231 10.14 -26.94 -25.78
CA LYS A 231 9.33 -27.51 -26.87
C LYS A 231 10.12 -28.62 -27.54
N ILE A 232 9.58 -29.84 -27.50
CA ILE A 232 10.09 -30.98 -28.26
C ILE A 232 9.88 -30.70 -29.76
N ARG A 233 10.96 -30.71 -30.54
CA ARG A 233 10.93 -30.52 -31.99
C ARG A 233 10.83 -31.84 -32.73
N ALA A 234 11.65 -32.82 -32.36
CA ALA A 234 11.67 -34.12 -33.01
C ALA A 234 12.23 -35.19 -32.07
N ILE A 235 11.76 -36.42 -32.28
CA ILE A 235 12.31 -37.63 -31.71
C ILE A 235 12.60 -38.56 -32.88
N THR A 236 13.87 -38.89 -33.12
CA THR A 236 14.30 -39.70 -34.27
C THR A 236 15.15 -40.88 -33.80
N ALA A 237 15.15 -41.99 -34.54
CA ALA A 237 16.12 -43.06 -34.28
C ALA A 237 17.56 -42.54 -34.46
N ASP A 238 18.48 -42.97 -33.61
CA ASP A 238 19.90 -42.65 -33.79
C ASP A 238 20.48 -43.55 -34.91
N PRO A 239 20.92 -43.00 -36.05
CA PRO A 239 21.44 -43.79 -37.15
C PRO A 239 22.74 -44.54 -36.81
N LYS A 240 23.44 -44.13 -35.74
CA LYS A 240 24.70 -44.74 -35.29
C LYS A 240 24.51 -45.75 -34.16
N ARG A 241 23.33 -45.80 -33.51
CA ARG A 241 23.08 -46.63 -32.32
C ARG A 241 21.70 -47.30 -32.39
N LEU A 242 21.69 -48.60 -32.65
CA LEU A 242 20.47 -49.42 -32.65
C LEU A 242 19.79 -49.37 -31.28
N GLY A 243 18.48 -49.16 -31.27
CA GLY A 243 17.67 -49.06 -30.04
C GLY A 243 17.74 -47.70 -29.32
N CYS A 244 18.48 -46.72 -29.83
CA CYS A 244 18.54 -45.38 -29.25
C CYS A 244 17.65 -44.37 -30.00
N LEU A 245 17.10 -43.42 -29.25
CA LEU A 245 16.37 -42.27 -29.77
C LEU A 245 17.18 -40.99 -29.52
N LYS A 246 17.11 -40.07 -30.47
CA LYS A 246 17.68 -38.73 -30.38
C LYS A 246 16.55 -37.72 -30.18
N LEU A 247 16.62 -36.97 -29.08
CA LEU A 247 15.69 -35.90 -28.75
C LEU A 247 16.24 -34.55 -29.25
N ALA A 248 15.47 -33.85 -30.08
CA ALA A 248 15.71 -32.46 -30.43
C ALA A 248 14.64 -31.58 -29.76
N TRP A 249 15.08 -30.55 -29.03
CA TRP A 249 14.22 -29.64 -28.29
C TRP A 249 14.69 -28.19 -28.46
N ARG A 250 13.86 -27.23 -28.04
CA ARG A 250 14.25 -25.81 -27.96
C ARG A 250 13.51 -25.06 -26.86
N LEU A 251 14.04 -23.91 -26.47
CA LEU A 251 13.32 -22.94 -25.63
C LEU A 251 12.17 -22.26 -26.38
N SER A 252 11.31 -21.57 -25.64
CA SER A 252 10.33 -20.67 -26.25
C SER A 252 11.04 -19.51 -26.94
N GLN A 253 10.43 -18.93 -27.98
CA GLN A 253 11.05 -17.88 -28.80
C GLN A 253 11.57 -16.69 -27.99
N ASN A 254 10.87 -16.32 -26.91
CA ASN A 254 11.26 -15.21 -26.04
C ASN A 254 12.42 -15.55 -25.08
N GLN A 255 12.81 -16.82 -25.00
CA GLN A 255 13.83 -17.35 -24.10
C GLN A 255 15.03 -17.93 -24.87
N GLU A 256 15.00 -17.95 -26.22
CA GLU A 256 16.11 -18.45 -27.06
C GLU A 256 17.43 -17.69 -26.87
N TRP A 257 17.40 -16.48 -26.32
CA TRP A 257 18.59 -15.71 -25.97
C TRP A 257 19.39 -16.32 -24.81
N MET A 258 18.78 -17.22 -24.02
CA MET A 258 19.45 -17.92 -22.95
C MET A 258 20.29 -19.06 -23.54
N TYR A 259 21.58 -18.81 -23.73
CA TYR A 259 22.52 -19.80 -24.26
C TYR A 259 22.54 -21.07 -23.37
N PHE A 260 22.53 -22.24 -24.00
CA PHE A 260 22.25 -23.55 -23.41
C PHE A 260 23.13 -23.99 -22.22
N ASN A 261 24.25 -23.34 -21.96
CA ASN A 261 25.25 -23.79 -20.98
C ASN A 261 24.85 -23.56 -19.51
N CYS A 262 23.74 -22.87 -19.24
CA CYS A 262 23.29 -22.55 -17.88
C CYS A 262 21.93 -23.19 -17.51
N LEU A 263 21.47 -24.19 -18.28
CA LEU A 263 20.17 -24.84 -18.03
C LEU A 263 20.34 -26.26 -17.51
N ASN A 264 19.67 -26.54 -16.39
CA ASN A 264 19.47 -27.91 -15.91
C ASN A 264 18.19 -28.46 -16.55
N LEU A 265 18.33 -29.49 -17.36
CA LEU A 265 17.22 -30.15 -18.04
C LEU A 265 16.99 -31.50 -17.38
N GLN A 266 15.73 -31.88 -17.25
CA GLN A 266 15.32 -33.21 -16.87
C GLN A 266 14.55 -33.83 -18.02
N VAL A 267 14.93 -35.04 -18.43
CA VAL A 267 14.24 -35.77 -19.50
C VAL A 267 13.57 -37.01 -18.92
N GLN A 268 12.27 -37.14 -19.16
CA GLN A 268 11.49 -38.33 -18.84
C GLN A 268 10.84 -38.87 -20.11
N PHE A 269 10.77 -40.20 -20.21
CA PHE A 269 10.17 -40.87 -21.35
C PHE A 269 9.38 -42.11 -20.90
N LYS A 270 8.51 -42.61 -21.77
CA LYS A 270 7.78 -43.85 -21.57
C LYS A 270 7.45 -44.51 -22.89
N ALA A 271 7.23 -45.83 -22.86
CA ALA A 271 6.71 -46.55 -24.01
C ALA A 271 5.26 -46.13 -24.30
N ALA A 272 4.87 -46.14 -25.58
CA ALA A 272 3.49 -45.93 -25.97
C ALA A 272 2.60 -47.01 -25.33
N GLY A 273 1.52 -46.60 -24.66
CA GLY A 273 0.64 -47.51 -23.91
C GLY A 273 1.06 -47.81 -22.46
N SER A 274 2.26 -47.40 -22.03
CA SER A 274 2.67 -47.50 -20.62
C SER A 274 2.08 -46.35 -19.78
N GLY A 275 1.68 -46.68 -18.55
CA GLY A 275 1.28 -45.71 -17.53
C GLY A 275 2.45 -45.11 -16.75
N GLN A 276 3.63 -45.75 -16.77
CA GLN A 276 4.78 -45.35 -15.96
C GLN A 276 5.81 -44.57 -16.78
N TRP A 277 6.25 -43.45 -16.24
CA TRP A 277 7.39 -42.67 -16.74
C TRP A 277 8.70 -43.23 -16.23
N SER A 278 9.77 -43.03 -17.00
CA SER A 278 11.14 -43.27 -16.53
C SER A 278 11.48 -42.31 -15.39
N ASP A 279 12.48 -42.68 -14.61
CA ASP A 279 13.16 -41.72 -13.75
C ASP A 279 13.74 -40.56 -14.61
N PRO A 280 13.85 -39.35 -14.03
CA PRO A 280 14.45 -38.22 -14.73
C PRO A 280 15.93 -38.50 -15.03
N LEU A 281 16.30 -38.34 -16.30
CA LEU A 281 17.68 -38.26 -16.77
C LEU A 281 18.21 -36.82 -16.66
#